data_AF-A0A813XJ43-F1
#
_entry.id   AF-A0A813XJ43-F1
#
_cell.length_a   1.000
_cell.length_b   1.000
_cell.length_c   1.000
_cell.angle_alpha   90.00
_cell.angle_beta   90.00
_cell.angle_gamma   90.00
#
_symmetry.space_group_name_H-M   'P 1'
#
loop_
_entity.id
_entity.type
_entity.pdbx_description
1 polymer ?
#
loop_
_entity_poly.entity_id
_entity_poly.type
_entity_poly.pdbx_seq_one_letter_code
_entity_poly.pdbx_strand_id
1 'polypeptide(L)'
;MSVNKNRSNTIYLNQLITNIPVRRKIVDHNDRDKFEWNQWQSATKSINNVEVSPKEKHVRNLILGTFRLEGSRLFWTMMTRINIESHPIITWKFCYIIHRLLRDGHQNVIRDSILLTSYFDQLSKYWNGVQQNYALLSCRYCNLIISKLKFHERNLMFIGNLTINENNDIRRLFNNNYDPYFQLCTELLNYMEEILNLVQVIFKSLDQSPDTLPFLNECITLANCMADVVVHGKATANLVQDVILANDCRDVTLYCIDLYTNYQASSTSNDIDKQSNQLIHRLNLLIEKTKTFSS
;
A
#
# COMPACT_ATOMS: atom_id res chain seq x y z
N MET A 1 -18.44 0.13 24.97
CA MET A 1 -17.36 1.07 24.56
C MET A 1 -17.08 1.07 23.05
N SER A 2 -17.23 -0.05 22.32
CA SER A 2 -16.95 -0.14 20.86
C SER A 2 -17.88 0.69 19.97
N VAL A 3 -19.18 0.76 20.28
CA VAL A 3 -20.18 1.49 19.45
C VAL A 3 -19.93 3.01 19.41
N ASN A 4 -19.53 3.61 20.53
CA ASN A 4 -19.23 5.05 20.59
C ASN A 4 -17.94 5.40 19.82
N LYS A 5 -16.93 4.52 19.85
CA LYS A 5 -15.66 4.70 19.14
C LYS A 5 -15.84 4.64 17.61
N ASN A 6 -16.64 3.67 17.13
CA ASN A 6 -16.99 3.56 15.72
C ASN A 6 -17.70 4.83 15.20
N ARG A 7 -18.63 5.38 15.99
CA ARG A 7 -19.33 6.62 15.63
C ARG A 7 -18.38 7.82 15.55
N SER A 8 -17.42 7.93 16.46
CA SER A 8 -16.39 8.98 16.45
C SER A 8 -15.48 8.88 15.22
N ASN A 9 -15.05 7.68 14.84
CA ASN A 9 -14.15 7.50 13.68
C ASN A 9 -14.86 7.74 12.34
N THR A 10 -16.13 7.36 12.23
CA THR A 10 -16.97 7.74 11.07
C THR A 10 -17.15 9.26 10.97
N ILE A 11 -17.34 9.97 12.09
CA ILE A 11 -17.46 11.43 12.09
C ILE A 11 -16.13 12.06 11.66
N TYR A 12 -15.01 11.59 12.19
CA TYR A 12 -13.68 12.08 11.82
C TYR A 12 -13.38 11.87 10.33
N LEU A 13 -13.65 10.68 9.80
CA LEU A 13 -13.50 10.40 8.38
C LEU A 13 -14.38 11.31 7.52
N ASN A 14 -15.63 11.57 7.92
CA ASN A 14 -16.51 12.51 7.23
C ASN A 14 -15.93 13.93 7.18
N GLN A 15 -15.37 14.42 8.29
CA GLN A 15 -14.73 15.74 8.34
C GLN A 15 -13.58 15.83 7.34
N LEU A 16 -12.71 14.82 7.29
CA LEU A 16 -11.62 14.77 6.32
C LEU A 16 -12.13 14.76 4.87
N ILE A 17 -13.17 13.98 4.57
CA ILE A 17 -13.76 13.88 3.22
C ILE A 17 -14.31 15.21 2.72
N THR A 18 -14.79 16.09 3.61
CA THR A 18 -15.30 17.40 3.19
C THR A 18 -14.26 18.22 2.43
N ASN A 19 -12.97 18.03 2.74
CA ASN A 19 -11.83 18.72 2.11
C ASN A 19 -11.38 18.12 0.78
N ILE A 20 -11.91 16.96 0.36
CA ILE A 20 -11.57 16.35 -0.94
C ILE A 20 -12.40 17.02 -2.03
N PRO A 21 -11.86 17.70 -3.05
CA PRO A 21 -12.68 18.43 -4.02
C PRO A 21 -13.57 17.50 -4.87
N VAL A 22 -14.77 17.99 -5.23
CA VAL A 22 -15.62 17.38 -6.26
C VAL A 22 -15.14 17.89 -7.62
N ARG A 23 -14.51 17.03 -8.42
CA ARG A 23 -13.92 17.43 -9.71
C ARG A 23 -14.86 17.24 -10.89
N ARG A 24 -15.33 16.00 -11.13
CA ARG A 24 -16.34 15.73 -12.17
C ARG A 24 -17.67 15.32 -11.54
N LYS A 25 -18.77 15.84 -12.10
CA LYS A 25 -20.15 15.45 -11.77
C LYS A 25 -20.76 14.71 -12.95
N ILE A 26 -21.54 13.66 -12.67
CA ILE A 26 -22.39 13.02 -13.67
C ILE A 26 -23.68 13.85 -13.72
N VAL A 27 -23.98 14.43 -14.88
CA VAL A 27 -25.09 15.38 -15.07
C VAL A 27 -26.44 14.68 -15.05
N ASP A 28 -26.54 13.53 -15.70
CA ASP A 28 -27.76 12.72 -15.72
C ASP A 28 -27.97 12.02 -14.37
N HIS A 29 -29.12 12.27 -13.73
CA HIS A 29 -29.41 11.77 -12.38
C HIS A 29 -29.55 10.24 -12.35
N ASN A 30 -30.18 9.64 -13.37
CA ASN A 30 -30.41 8.20 -13.40
C ASN A 30 -29.10 7.43 -13.61
N ASP A 31 -28.24 7.92 -14.51
CA ASP A 31 -26.89 7.39 -14.72
C ASP A 31 -26.01 7.58 -13.48
N ARG A 32 -26.14 8.74 -12.80
CA ARG A 32 -25.44 8.99 -11.54
C ARG A 32 -25.82 7.97 -10.47
N ASP A 33 -27.10 7.79 -10.18
CA ASP A 33 -27.58 6.85 -9.15
C ASP A 33 -27.18 5.42 -9.48
N LYS A 34 -27.35 5.01 -10.74
CA LYS A 34 -26.93 3.69 -11.22
C LYS A 34 -25.42 3.49 -11.05
N PHE A 35 -24.62 4.50 -11.36
CA PHE A 35 -23.17 4.45 -11.19
C PHE A 35 -22.77 4.38 -9.71
N GLU A 36 -23.31 5.26 -8.86
CA GLU A 36 -23.03 5.27 -7.42
C GLU A 36 -23.45 3.95 -6.76
N TRP A 37 -24.61 3.39 -7.14
CA TRP A 37 -25.06 2.08 -6.69
C TRP A 37 -24.13 0.95 -7.13
N ASN A 38 -23.68 0.95 -8.40
CA ASN A 38 -22.74 -0.05 -8.90
C ASN A 38 -21.38 0.02 -8.18
N GLN A 39 -20.89 1.22 -7.90
CA GLN A 39 -19.67 1.41 -7.11
C GLN A 39 -19.85 0.89 -5.67
N TRP A 40 -20.98 1.21 -5.03
CA TRP A 40 -21.31 0.71 -3.69
C TRP A 40 -21.41 -0.82 -3.63
N GLN A 41 -22.00 -1.45 -4.65
CA GLN A 41 -22.05 -2.90 -4.77
C GLN A 41 -20.66 -3.52 -4.88
N SER A 42 -19.76 -2.91 -5.64
CA SER A 42 -18.36 -3.36 -5.69
C SER A 42 -17.65 -3.17 -4.35
N ALA A 43 -17.86 -2.04 -3.67
CA ALA A 43 -17.25 -1.75 -2.37
C ALA A 43 -17.64 -2.78 -1.31
N THR A 44 -18.93 -3.05 -1.14
CA THR A 44 -19.45 -4.02 -0.14
C THR A 44 -19.11 -5.47 -0.46
N LYS A 45 -19.00 -5.83 -1.74
CA LYS A 45 -18.53 -7.17 -2.16
C LYS A 45 -17.03 -7.37 -1.96
N SER A 46 -16.25 -6.29 -2.01
CA SER A 46 -14.80 -6.32 -1.78
C SER A 46 -14.43 -6.20 -0.31
N ILE A 47 -15.14 -5.38 0.46
CA ILE A 47 -14.82 -5.01 1.84
C ILE A 47 -15.89 -5.57 2.77
N ASN A 48 -15.65 -6.79 3.25
CA ASN A 48 -16.51 -7.55 4.16
C ASN A 48 -15.65 -8.49 5.00
N ASN A 49 -16.24 -9.14 5.99
CA ASN A 49 -15.57 -10.05 6.91
C ASN A 49 -15.38 -11.47 6.36
N VAL A 50 -15.76 -11.75 5.11
CA VAL A 50 -15.58 -13.09 4.51
C VAL A 50 -14.11 -13.27 4.13
N GLU A 51 -13.49 -14.38 4.49
CA GLU A 51 -12.07 -14.71 4.22
C GLU A 51 -11.81 -15.17 2.78
N VAL A 52 -12.30 -14.39 1.83
CA VAL A 52 -12.09 -14.62 0.40
C VAL A 52 -11.51 -13.37 -0.24
N SER A 53 -10.52 -13.55 -1.11
CA SER A 53 -9.92 -12.47 -1.92
C SER A 53 -11.01 -11.61 -2.58
N PRO A 54 -10.92 -10.27 -2.51
CA PRO A 54 -11.76 -9.40 -3.30
C PRO A 54 -11.69 -9.78 -4.78
N LYS A 55 -12.83 -10.02 -5.43
CA LYS A 55 -12.84 -10.42 -6.84
C LYS A 55 -12.34 -9.27 -7.71
N GLU A 56 -11.42 -9.54 -8.62
CA GLU A 56 -10.78 -8.51 -9.48
C GLU A 56 -11.80 -7.65 -10.24
N LYS A 57 -12.94 -8.21 -10.67
CA LYS A 57 -14.01 -7.43 -11.32
C LYS A 57 -14.55 -6.30 -10.45
N HIS A 58 -14.62 -6.49 -9.13
CA HIS A 58 -15.08 -5.46 -8.20
C HIS A 58 -13.99 -4.44 -7.92
N VAL A 59 -12.75 -4.88 -7.73
CA VAL A 59 -11.57 -4.02 -7.56
C VAL A 59 -11.40 -3.11 -8.79
N ARG A 60 -11.40 -3.68 -9.99
CA ARG A 60 -11.32 -2.95 -11.27
C ARG A 60 -12.44 -1.94 -11.43
N ASN A 61 -13.68 -2.29 -11.05
CA ASN A 61 -14.80 -1.34 -11.12
C ASN A 61 -14.56 -0.12 -10.21
N LEU A 62 -14.02 -0.31 -9.00
CA LEU A 62 -13.68 0.78 -8.08
C LEU A 62 -12.57 1.67 -8.65
N ILE A 63 -11.54 1.07 -9.24
CA ILE A 63 -10.46 1.79 -9.93
C ILE A 63 -11.01 2.64 -11.08
N LEU A 64 -11.80 2.05 -11.98
CA LEU A 64 -12.44 2.77 -13.09
C LEU A 64 -13.38 3.88 -12.61
N GLY A 65 -14.01 3.71 -11.46
CA GLY A 65 -14.82 4.75 -10.82
C GLY A 65 -14.02 6.02 -10.53
N THR A 66 -12.76 5.88 -10.12
CA THR A 66 -11.87 7.04 -9.86
C THR A 66 -11.52 7.81 -11.13
N PHE A 67 -11.36 7.14 -12.27
CA PHE A 67 -11.15 7.79 -13.56
C PHE A 67 -12.41 8.50 -14.04
N ARG A 68 -13.58 7.86 -13.88
CA ARG A 68 -14.85 8.47 -14.26
C ARG A 68 -15.10 9.79 -13.52
N LEU A 69 -14.76 9.87 -12.24
CA LEU A 69 -14.98 11.08 -11.42
C LEU A 69 -13.73 11.96 -11.24
N GLU A 70 -12.60 11.58 -11.83
CA GLU A 70 -11.28 12.24 -11.70
C GLU A 70 -10.78 12.39 -10.26
N GLY A 71 -11.13 11.48 -9.36
CA GLY A 71 -10.76 11.53 -7.95
C GLY A 71 -11.41 10.41 -7.14
N SER A 72 -11.19 10.43 -5.82
CA SER A 72 -11.63 9.35 -4.91
C SER A 72 -12.72 9.76 -3.92
N ARG A 73 -13.25 10.99 -3.98
CA ARG A 73 -14.25 11.48 -3.01
C ARG A 73 -15.45 10.53 -2.86
N LEU A 74 -15.99 10.00 -3.96
CA LEU A 74 -17.12 9.06 -3.92
C LEU A 74 -16.75 7.77 -3.16
N PHE A 75 -15.57 7.20 -3.47
CA PHE A 75 -15.07 6.02 -2.78
C PHE A 75 -14.97 6.27 -1.27
N TRP A 76 -14.36 7.38 -0.86
CA TRP A 76 -14.23 7.73 0.55
C TRP A 76 -15.57 7.95 1.24
N THR A 77 -16.52 8.59 0.54
CA THR A 77 -17.90 8.76 1.02
C THR A 77 -18.56 7.41 1.30
N MET A 78 -18.34 6.40 0.46
CA MET A 78 -18.83 5.03 0.70
C MET A 78 -18.20 4.40 1.94
N MET A 79 -16.91 4.64 2.19
CA MET A 79 -16.22 4.05 3.35
C MET A 79 -16.80 4.50 4.68
N THR A 80 -17.45 5.67 4.74
CA THR A 80 -18.16 6.13 5.95
C THR A 80 -19.35 5.25 6.33
N ARG A 81 -19.88 4.46 5.38
CA ARG A 81 -21.01 3.54 5.58
C ARG A 81 -20.57 2.13 5.95
N ILE A 82 -19.27 1.84 5.88
CA ILE A 82 -18.69 0.55 6.25
C ILE A 82 -18.01 0.72 7.60
N ASN A 83 -18.30 -0.16 8.56
CA ASN A 83 -17.61 -0.15 9.83
C ASN A 83 -16.23 -0.81 9.70
N ILE A 84 -15.23 -0.05 9.24
CA ILE A 84 -13.88 -0.54 8.92
C ILE A 84 -13.22 -1.25 10.11
N GLU A 85 -13.45 -0.74 11.33
CA GLU A 85 -12.84 -1.21 12.59
C GLU A 85 -13.55 -2.41 13.21
N SER A 86 -14.70 -2.82 12.66
CA SER A 86 -15.50 -3.91 13.23
C SER A 86 -14.82 -5.27 13.18
N HIS A 87 -13.93 -5.49 12.21
CA HIS A 87 -13.22 -6.75 12.04
C HIS A 87 -11.86 -6.52 11.37
N PRO A 88 -10.79 -7.19 11.80
CA PRO A 88 -9.46 -6.98 11.21
C PRO A 88 -9.44 -7.31 9.70
N ILE A 89 -10.13 -8.36 9.25
CA ILE A 89 -10.28 -8.69 7.83
C ILE A 89 -10.93 -7.56 7.01
N ILE A 90 -11.92 -6.86 7.58
CA ILE A 90 -12.56 -5.72 6.91
C ILE A 90 -11.51 -4.62 6.72
N THR A 91 -10.74 -4.29 7.76
CA THR A 91 -9.64 -3.33 7.65
C THR A 91 -8.57 -3.78 6.66
N TRP A 92 -8.18 -5.06 6.67
CA TRP A 92 -7.21 -5.64 5.75
C TRP A 92 -7.63 -5.43 4.30
N LYS A 93 -8.87 -5.84 3.96
CA LYS A 93 -9.44 -5.69 2.62
C LYS A 93 -9.60 -4.22 2.24
N PHE A 94 -9.97 -3.37 3.18
CA PHE A 94 -10.00 -1.92 2.95
C PHE A 94 -8.61 -1.37 2.59
N CYS A 95 -7.57 -1.72 3.35
CA CYS A 95 -6.19 -1.33 3.05
C CYS A 95 -5.74 -1.85 1.69
N TYR A 96 -6.07 -3.10 1.34
CA TYR A 96 -5.81 -3.68 0.03
C TYR A 96 -6.47 -2.88 -1.11
N ILE A 97 -7.75 -2.56 -0.98
CA ILE A 97 -8.46 -1.76 -2.00
C ILE A 97 -7.85 -0.38 -2.13
N ILE A 98 -7.52 0.28 -1.02
CA ILE A 98 -6.83 1.59 -1.04
C ILE A 98 -5.47 1.48 -1.72
N HIS A 99 -4.70 0.44 -1.41
CA HIS A 99 -3.41 0.20 -2.02
C HIS A 99 -3.53 0.12 -3.55
N ARG A 100 -4.51 -0.67 -4.04
CA ARG A 100 -4.82 -0.78 -5.47
C ARG A 100 -5.27 0.55 -6.08
N LEU A 101 -6.12 1.31 -5.40
CA LEU A 101 -6.57 2.62 -5.87
C LEU A 101 -5.43 3.64 -5.93
N LEU A 102 -4.52 3.63 -4.97
CA LEU A 102 -3.35 4.51 -4.95
C LEU A 102 -2.33 4.12 -6.04
N ARG A 103 -2.28 2.84 -6.43
CA ARG A 103 -1.35 2.35 -7.47
C ARG A 103 -1.90 2.54 -8.89
N ASP A 104 -3.16 2.14 -9.10
CA ASP A 104 -3.76 1.94 -10.42
C ASP A 104 -4.89 2.95 -10.73
N GLY A 105 -5.30 3.77 -9.76
CA GLY A 105 -6.38 4.74 -9.89
C GLY A 105 -5.96 6.05 -10.55
N HIS A 106 -6.92 6.96 -10.69
CA HIS A 106 -6.66 8.31 -11.21
C HIS A 106 -5.60 9.04 -10.36
N GLN A 107 -4.74 9.86 -10.96
CA GLN A 107 -3.65 10.56 -10.25
C GLN A 107 -4.08 11.34 -9.01
N ASN A 108 -5.31 11.89 -9.03
CA ASN A 108 -5.85 12.64 -7.89
C ASN A 108 -6.19 11.76 -6.70
N VAL A 109 -6.31 10.44 -6.86
CA VAL A 109 -6.60 9.52 -5.74
C VAL A 109 -5.55 9.65 -4.65
N ILE A 110 -4.27 9.76 -5.02
CA ILE A 110 -3.18 9.98 -4.06
C ILE A 110 -3.35 11.32 -3.35
N ARG A 111 -3.54 12.41 -4.11
CA ARG A 111 -3.73 13.76 -3.58
C ARG A 111 -4.91 13.85 -2.60
N ASP A 112 -6.03 13.25 -2.99
CA ASP A 112 -7.26 13.17 -2.18
C ASP A 112 -7.06 12.35 -0.91
N SER A 113 -6.10 11.41 -0.90
CA SER A 113 -5.87 10.49 0.21
C SER A 113 -4.78 10.94 1.18
N ILE A 114 -3.91 11.88 0.82
CA ILE A 114 -2.85 12.41 1.72
C ILE A 114 -3.45 12.95 3.03
N LEU A 115 -4.57 13.68 2.94
CA LEU A 115 -5.27 14.22 4.13
C LEU A 115 -5.87 13.13 5.04
N LEU A 116 -5.96 11.88 4.56
CA LEU A 116 -6.46 10.73 5.31
C LEU A 116 -5.35 9.96 6.03
N THR A 117 -4.09 10.39 5.93
CA THR A 117 -2.95 9.76 6.61
C THR A 117 -3.17 9.62 8.12
N SER A 118 -3.76 10.64 8.75
CA SER A 118 -4.10 10.65 10.19
C SER A 118 -5.19 9.63 10.56
N TYR A 119 -6.13 9.34 9.66
CA TYR A 119 -7.13 8.30 9.86
C TYR A 119 -6.49 6.90 9.86
N PHE A 120 -5.56 6.64 8.94
CA PHE A 120 -4.79 5.39 8.95
C PHE A 120 -3.91 5.24 10.19
N ASP A 121 -3.32 6.34 10.69
CA ASP A 121 -2.53 6.33 11.93
C ASP A 121 -3.37 5.91 13.14
N GLN A 122 -4.60 6.44 13.26
CA GLN A 122 -5.55 6.02 14.30
C GLN A 122 -5.94 4.54 14.16
N LEU A 123 -6.20 4.09 12.93
CA LEU A 123 -6.57 2.71 12.63
C LEU A 123 -5.44 1.72 12.95
N SER A 124 -4.20 2.09 12.61
CA SER A 124 -2.99 1.33 12.95
C SER A 124 -2.82 1.20 14.47
N LYS A 125 -2.87 2.32 15.20
CA LYS A 125 -2.77 2.34 16.67
C LYS A 125 -3.86 1.52 17.34
N TYR A 126 -5.09 1.57 16.80
CA TYR A 126 -6.19 0.76 17.27
C TYR A 126 -5.87 -0.73 17.16
N TRP A 127 -5.51 -1.21 15.97
CA TRP A 127 -5.24 -2.63 15.74
C TRP A 127 -3.98 -3.14 16.44
N ASN A 128 -2.98 -2.27 16.67
CA ASN A 128 -1.80 -2.62 17.44
C ASN A 128 -2.11 -2.98 18.91
N GLY A 129 -3.15 -2.38 19.48
CA GLY A 129 -3.59 -2.65 20.86
C GLY A 129 -4.58 -3.82 21.00
N VAL A 130 -4.98 -4.46 19.89
CA VAL A 130 -6.01 -5.50 19.87
C VAL A 130 -5.36 -6.87 19.72
N GLN A 131 -5.58 -7.76 20.69
CA GLN A 131 -5.16 -9.16 20.63
C GLN A 131 -6.21 -10.02 19.92
N GLN A 132 -6.34 -9.83 18.60
CA GLN A 132 -7.17 -10.66 17.72
C GLN A 132 -6.34 -11.18 16.54
N ASN A 133 -6.73 -12.33 16.00
CA ASN A 133 -6.16 -12.82 14.74
C ASN A 133 -6.32 -11.76 13.65
N TYR A 134 -5.31 -11.62 12.79
CA TYR A 134 -5.25 -10.60 11.73
C TYR A 134 -5.15 -9.13 12.20
N ALA A 135 -5.23 -8.82 13.50
CA ALA A 135 -5.10 -7.43 13.98
C ALA A 135 -3.73 -6.83 13.63
N LEU A 136 -2.65 -7.57 13.90
CA LEU A 136 -1.29 -7.15 13.55
C LEU A 136 -1.10 -6.98 12.04
N LEU A 137 -1.74 -7.84 11.23
CA LEU A 137 -1.72 -7.74 9.76
C LEU A 137 -2.36 -6.42 9.30
N SER A 138 -3.54 -6.11 9.82
CA SER A 138 -4.25 -4.86 9.52
C SER A 138 -3.50 -3.62 9.99
N CYS A 139 -2.86 -3.69 11.17
CA CYS A 139 -1.97 -2.65 11.68
C CYS A 139 -0.80 -2.39 10.71
N ARG A 140 -0.06 -3.43 10.30
CA ARG A 140 1.07 -3.29 9.37
C ARG A 140 0.65 -2.79 8.00
N TYR A 141 -0.52 -3.21 7.50
CA TYR A 141 -1.01 -2.70 6.22
C TYR A 141 -1.36 -1.20 6.32
N CYS A 142 -1.97 -0.75 7.43
CA CYS A 142 -2.19 0.68 7.64
C CYS A 142 -0.87 1.46 7.60
N ASN A 143 0.20 0.96 8.24
CA ASN A 143 1.52 1.60 8.21
C ASN A 143 2.11 1.68 6.80
N LEU A 144 1.95 0.62 5.99
CA LEU A 144 2.36 0.65 4.59
C LEU A 144 1.63 1.75 3.81
N ILE A 145 0.31 1.90 4.00
CA ILE A 145 -0.46 2.98 3.37
C ILE A 145 0.01 4.36 3.84
N ILE A 146 0.27 4.54 5.14
CA ILE A 146 0.81 5.79 5.69
C ILE A 146 2.16 6.13 5.04
N SER A 147 3.06 5.15 4.94
CA SER A 147 4.37 5.33 4.31
C SER A 147 4.24 5.75 2.85
N LYS A 148 3.33 5.10 2.10
CA LYS A 148 3.02 5.48 0.71
C LYS A 148 2.55 6.92 0.61
N LEU A 149 1.59 7.33 1.44
CA LEU A 149 1.02 8.67 1.39
C LEU A 149 2.05 9.74 1.76
N LYS A 150 2.86 9.52 2.80
CA LYS A 150 3.96 10.42 3.19
C LYS A 150 5.02 10.56 2.10
N PHE A 151 5.39 9.45 1.44
CA PHE A 151 6.29 9.48 0.30
C PHE A 151 5.73 10.38 -0.82
N HIS A 152 4.47 10.20 -1.20
CA HIS A 152 3.87 10.99 -2.26
C HIS A 152 3.55 12.44 -1.86
N GLU A 153 3.33 12.73 -0.58
CA GLU A 153 3.18 14.11 -0.08
C GLU A 153 4.45 14.94 -0.36
N ARG A 154 5.62 14.32 -0.21
CA ARG A 154 6.92 14.97 -0.45
C ARG A 154 7.38 14.88 -1.90
N ASN A 155 6.98 13.82 -2.61
CA ASN A 155 7.45 13.52 -3.96
C ASN A 155 6.28 13.39 -4.95
N LEU A 156 5.51 14.46 -5.11
CA LEU A 156 4.32 14.50 -5.97
C LEU A 156 4.60 14.24 -7.46
N MET A 157 5.87 14.28 -7.90
CA MET A 157 6.23 13.95 -9.29
C MET A 157 6.12 12.44 -9.58
N PHE A 158 6.22 11.58 -8.57
CA PHE A 158 6.06 10.14 -8.76
C PHE A 158 4.59 9.77 -8.80
N ILE A 159 4.23 9.04 -9.84
CA ILE A 159 2.91 8.42 -9.98
C ILE A 159 2.77 7.19 -9.08
N GLY A 160 1.53 6.74 -8.87
CA GLY A 160 1.17 5.76 -7.86
C GLY A 160 1.81 4.37 -7.99
N ASN A 161 2.14 3.96 -9.20
CA ASN A 161 2.83 2.69 -9.50
C ASN A 161 4.36 2.83 -9.50
N LEU A 162 4.89 4.02 -9.20
CA LEU A 162 6.32 4.36 -9.17
C LEU A 162 7.06 4.16 -10.49
N THR A 163 6.37 4.02 -11.62
CA THR A 163 7.04 3.93 -12.93
C THR A 163 7.62 5.29 -13.32
N ILE A 164 8.91 5.31 -13.67
CA ILE A 164 9.58 6.49 -14.21
C ILE A 164 9.18 6.64 -15.68
N ASN A 165 8.76 7.84 -16.09
CA ASN A 165 8.52 8.18 -17.49
C ASN A 165 9.50 9.29 -17.92
N GLU A 166 9.44 9.71 -19.19
CA GLU A 166 10.32 10.74 -19.76
C GLU A 166 10.28 12.09 -19.04
N ASN A 167 9.17 12.42 -18.38
CA ASN A 167 8.97 13.64 -17.58
C ASN A 167 9.48 13.51 -16.14
N ASN A 168 9.87 12.31 -15.72
CA ASN A 168 10.27 11.97 -14.35
C ASN A 168 11.74 11.53 -14.27
N ASP A 169 12.56 11.86 -15.27
CA ASP A 169 13.97 11.49 -15.31
C ASP A 169 14.70 12.07 -14.09
N ILE A 170 15.12 11.18 -13.18
CA ILE A 170 15.69 11.51 -11.88
C ILE A 170 16.94 12.39 -12.02
N ARG A 171 17.72 12.23 -13.10
CA ARG A 171 18.88 13.09 -13.38
C ARG A 171 18.49 14.54 -13.66
N ARG A 172 17.39 14.73 -14.39
CA ARG A 172 16.85 16.07 -14.72
C ARG A 172 16.13 16.71 -13.54
N LEU A 173 15.49 15.91 -12.70
CA LEU A 173 14.66 16.41 -11.59
C LEU A 173 15.47 17.15 -10.51
N PHE A 174 16.72 16.75 -10.28
CA PHE A 174 17.53 17.28 -9.18
C PHE A 174 18.74 18.11 -9.62
N ASN A 175 18.91 18.39 -10.93
CA ASN A 175 19.99 19.26 -11.46
C ASN A 175 21.39 18.95 -10.89
N ASN A 176 21.72 17.67 -10.69
CA ASN A 176 22.98 17.21 -10.07
C ASN A 176 23.22 17.69 -8.62
N ASN A 177 22.19 18.11 -7.89
CA ASN A 177 22.28 18.36 -6.46
C ASN A 177 22.13 17.04 -5.69
N TYR A 178 23.10 16.70 -4.84
CA TYR A 178 23.18 15.43 -4.11
C TYR A 178 22.15 15.27 -2.97
N ASP A 179 21.78 16.36 -2.28
CA ASP A 179 20.95 16.28 -1.08
C ASP A 179 19.54 15.71 -1.35
N PRO A 180 18.83 16.12 -2.42
CA PRO A 180 17.55 15.54 -2.79
C PRO A 180 17.62 14.04 -3.16
N TYR A 181 18.73 13.55 -3.74
CA TYR A 181 18.90 12.11 -4.01
C TYR A 181 19.00 11.31 -2.72
N PHE A 182 19.79 11.80 -1.76
CA PHE A 182 19.95 11.12 -0.47
C PHE A 182 18.62 11.07 0.29
N GLN A 183 17.89 12.19 0.33
CA GLN A 183 16.57 12.23 0.96
C GLN A 183 15.60 11.27 0.27
N LEU A 184 15.51 11.29 -1.06
CA LEU A 184 14.64 10.40 -1.83
C LEU A 184 15.00 8.92 -1.59
N CYS A 185 16.29 8.58 -1.60
CA CYS A 185 16.77 7.23 -1.32
C CYS A 185 16.35 6.78 0.09
N THR A 186 16.56 7.62 1.11
CA THR A 186 16.16 7.35 2.50
C THR A 186 14.66 7.11 2.62
N GLU A 187 13.84 7.93 1.94
CA GLU A 187 12.40 7.78 1.94
C GLU A 187 11.93 6.49 1.26
N LEU A 188 12.58 6.09 0.16
CA LEU A 188 12.31 4.83 -0.52
C LEU A 188 12.76 3.61 0.30
N LEU A 189 13.88 3.70 1.01
CA LEU A 189 14.35 2.64 1.91
C LEU A 189 13.38 2.43 3.08
N ASN A 190 12.93 3.52 3.73
CA ASN A 190 11.89 3.46 4.76
C ASN A 190 10.60 2.84 4.22
N TYR A 191 10.25 3.16 2.97
CA TYR A 191 9.08 2.59 2.34
C TYR A 191 9.21 1.10 2.07
N MET A 192 10.39 0.64 1.63
CA MET A 192 10.69 -0.79 1.50
C MET A 192 10.66 -1.51 2.86
N GLU A 193 11.13 -0.88 3.94
CA GLU A 193 11.06 -1.45 5.28
C GLU A 193 9.61 -1.75 5.70
N GLU A 194 8.67 -0.84 5.46
CA GLU A 194 7.24 -1.08 5.74
C GLU A 194 6.64 -2.21 4.89
N ILE A 195 7.06 -2.34 3.62
CA ILE A 195 6.66 -3.47 2.76
C ILE A 195 7.15 -4.79 3.38
N LEU A 196 8.41 -4.85 3.81
CA LEU A 196 9.00 -6.05 4.39
C LEU A 196 8.39 -6.41 5.74
N ASN A 197 8.12 -5.41 6.58
CA ASN A 197 7.44 -5.59 7.85
C ASN A 197 6.05 -6.22 7.65
N LEU A 198 5.30 -5.77 6.65
CA LEU A 198 4.02 -6.36 6.29
C LEU A 198 4.19 -7.81 5.82
N VAL A 199 5.10 -8.04 4.87
CA VAL A 199 5.38 -9.38 4.32
C VAL A 199 5.77 -10.37 5.42
N GLN A 200 6.64 -9.97 6.34
CA GLN A 200 7.08 -10.81 7.46
C GLN A 200 5.92 -11.21 8.37
N VAL A 201 4.98 -10.29 8.66
CA VAL A 201 3.81 -10.63 9.48
C VAL A 201 2.87 -11.56 8.73
N ILE A 202 2.71 -11.41 7.40
CA ILE A 202 1.92 -12.36 6.60
C ILE A 202 2.52 -13.76 6.70
N PHE A 203 3.83 -13.92 6.50
CA PHE A 203 4.48 -15.23 6.62
C PHE A 203 4.33 -15.85 8.00
N LYS A 204 4.55 -15.08 9.07
CA LYS A 204 4.33 -15.58 10.44
C LYS A 204 2.90 -16.06 10.67
N SER A 205 1.91 -15.42 10.04
CA SER A 205 0.51 -15.87 10.11
C SER A 205 0.25 -17.14 9.30
N LEU A 206 1.04 -17.43 8.26
CA LEU A 206 0.96 -18.67 7.48
C LEU A 206 1.69 -19.84 8.18
N ASP A 207 2.81 -19.58 8.86
CA ASP A 207 3.61 -20.61 9.56
C ASP A 207 2.92 -21.15 10.82
N GLN A 208 2.03 -20.35 11.43
CA GLN A 208 1.30 -20.71 12.65
C GLN A 208 0.10 -21.65 12.41
N SER A 209 -0.13 -22.12 11.18
CA SER A 209 -1.17 -23.09 10.84
C SER A 209 -0.66 -24.48 10.38
N PRO A 210 0.11 -25.25 11.18
CA PRO A 210 0.59 -26.57 10.76
C PRO A 210 -0.51 -27.66 10.74
N ASP A 211 -1.54 -27.53 11.58
CA ASP A 211 -2.52 -28.60 11.83
C ASP A 211 -3.95 -28.18 11.46
N THR A 212 -4.27 -27.98 10.18
CA THR A 212 -5.60 -28.32 9.61
C THR A 212 -5.71 -28.03 8.10
N LEU A 213 -5.85 -29.09 7.32
CA LEU A 213 -6.01 -29.09 5.86
C LEU A 213 -7.33 -28.47 5.28
N PRO A 214 -8.22 -27.77 6.02
CA PRO A 214 -9.25 -26.89 5.42
C PRO A 214 -8.89 -25.38 5.39
N PHE A 215 -7.77 -24.95 5.99
CA PHE A 215 -7.39 -23.53 6.12
C PHE A 215 -6.80 -22.87 4.86
N LEU A 216 -6.78 -23.58 3.72
CA LEU A 216 -6.22 -23.07 2.46
C LEU A 216 -6.93 -21.80 1.95
N ASN A 217 -8.21 -21.58 2.32
CA ASN A 217 -8.96 -20.36 1.97
C ASN A 217 -8.46 -19.10 2.70
N GLU A 218 -8.02 -19.24 3.97
CA GLU A 218 -7.41 -18.16 4.75
C GLU A 218 -6.10 -17.68 4.08
N CYS A 219 -5.30 -18.64 3.58
CA CYS A 219 -4.05 -18.37 2.87
C CYS A 219 -4.25 -17.73 1.49
N ILE A 220 -5.29 -18.10 0.72
CA ILE A 220 -5.53 -17.55 -0.64
C ILE A 220 -5.84 -16.04 -0.59
N THR A 221 -6.56 -15.58 0.43
CA THR A 221 -6.90 -14.16 0.60
C THR A 221 -5.68 -13.30 0.89
N LEU A 222 -4.78 -13.80 1.74
CA LEU A 222 -3.51 -13.14 2.03
C LEU A 222 -2.54 -13.22 0.85
N ALA A 223 -2.47 -14.36 0.16
CA ALA A 223 -1.54 -14.60 -0.96
C ALA A 223 -1.81 -13.70 -2.19
N ASN A 224 -3.08 -13.51 -2.58
CA ASN A 224 -3.40 -12.62 -3.70
C ASN A 224 -3.16 -11.14 -3.34
N CYS A 225 -3.44 -10.74 -2.08
CA CYS A 225 -3.11 -9.40 -1.60
C CYS A 225 -1.58 -9.20 -1.51
N MET A 226 -0.83 -10.26 -1.19
CA MET A 226 0.63 -10.27 -1.15
C MET A 226 1.24 -10.07 -2.55
N ALA A 227 0.67 -10.66 -3.60
CA ALA A 227 1.15 -10.44 -4.97
C ALA A 227 1.20 -8.95 -5.34
N ASP A 228 0.16 -8.18 -4.98
CA ASP A 228 0.11 -6.74 -5.22
C ASP A 228 1.13 -5.95 -4.36
N VAL A 229 1.39 -6.40 -3.13
CA VAL A 229 2.44 -5.84 -2.25
C VAL A 229 3.84 -6.14 -2.81
N VAL A 230 4.07 -7.34 -3.34
CA VAL A 230 5.33 -7.74 -3.97
C VAL A 230 5.58 -6.94 -5.25
N VAL A 231 4.57 -6.74 -6.09
CA VAL A 231 4.66 -5.88 -7.28
C VAL A 231 5.12 -4.47 -6.89
N HIS A 232 4.57 -3.92 -5.81
CA HIS A 232 4.99 -2.62 -5.32
C HIS A 232 6.38 -2.60 -4.72
N GLY A 233 6.76 -3.66 -3.98
CA GLY A 233 8.13 -3.83 -3.49
C GLY A 233 9.14 -3.82 -4.63
N LYS A 234 8.83 -4.52 -5.72
CA LYS A 234 9.67 -4.52 -6.93
C LYS A 234 9.76 -3.15 -7.59
N ALA A 235 8.64 -2.43 -7.72
CA ALA A 235 8.65 -1.08 -8.26
C ALA A 235 9.47 -0.10 -7.39
N THR A 236 9.35 -0.22 -6.07
CA THR A 236 10.11 0.60 -5.11
C THR A 236 11.61 0.29 -5.20
N ALA A 237 11.99 -0.99 -5.27
CA ALA A 237 13.38 -1.42 -5.42
C ALA A 237 14.01 -0.94 -6.74
N ASN A 238 13.26 -1.03 -7.85
CA ASN A 238 13.71 -0.51 -9.14
C ASN A 238 13.95 1.01 -9.06
N LEU A 239 13.02 1.76 -8.44
CA LEU A 239 13.18 3.20 -8.28
C LEU A 239 14.40 3.55 -7.40
N VAL A 240 14.66 2.78 -6.34
CA VAL A 240 15.89 2.93 -5.54
C VAL A 240 17.13 2.73 -6.41
N GLN A 241 17.14 1.68 -7.24
CA GLN A 241 18.23 1.42 -8.17
C GLN A 241 18.43 2.59 -9.15
N ASP A 242 17.35 3.14 -9.71
CA ASP A 242 17.42 4.27 -10.64
C ASP A 242 17.94 5.55 -9.97
N VAL A 243 17.53 5.84 -8.73
CA VAL A 243 18.06 6.96 -7.93
C VAL A 243 19.56 6.80 -7.67
N ILE A 244 20.00 5.59 -7.34
CA ILE A 244 21.41 5.28 -7.07
C ILE A 244 22.25 5.43 -8.34
N LEU A 245 21.78 4.88 -9.47
CA LEU A 245 22.44 4.97 -10.78
C LEU A 245 22.48 6.41 -11.30
N ALA A 246 21.50 7.25 -10.95
CA ALA A 246 21.49 8.66 -11.31
C ALA A 246 22.57 9.49 -10.57
N ASN A 247 22.99 9.04 -9.39
CA ASN A 247 23.85 9.80 -8.47
C ASN A 247 25.36 9.51 -8.60
N ASP A 248 25.80 8.72 -9.61
CA ASP A 248 27.21 8.27 -9.80
C ASP A 248 27.87 7.69 -8.54
N CYS A 249 27.07 7.20 -7.58
CA CYS A 249 27.52 6.71 -6.29
C CYS A 249 28.01 5.26 -6.44
N ARG A 250 29.19 5.08 -7.05
CA ARG A 250 29.75 3.77 -7.48
C ARG A 250 29.75 2.70 -6.38
N ASP A 251 29.97 3.09 -5.13
CA ASP A 251 30.10 2.14 -4.01
C ASP A 251 28.75 1.66 -3.46
N VAL A 252 27.71 2.52 -3.46
CA VAL A 252 26.32 2.12 -3.17
C VAL A 252 25.74 1.34 -4.35
N THR A 253 26.15 1.70 -5.58
CA THR A 253 25.76 1.08 -6.84
C THR A 253 26.22 -0.37 -6.95
N LEU A 254 27.50 -0.67 -6.70
CA LEU A 254 28.03 -2.05 -6.75
C LEU A 254 27.38 -2.96 -5.69
N TYR A 255 27.07 -2.41 -4.51
CA TYR A 255 26.45 -3.16 -3.42
C TYR A 255 24.96 -3.46 -3.65
N CYS A 256 24.19 -2.49 -4.16
CA CYS A 256 22.78 -2.70 -4.54
C CYS A 256 22.64 -3.57 -5.80
N ILE A 257 23.60 -3.53 -6.73
CA ILE A 257 23.65 -4.41 -7.90
C ILE A 257 23.96 -5.85 -7.49
N ASP A 258 24.94 -6.12 -6.63
CA ASP A 258 25.24 -7.48 -6.13
C ASP A 258 24.04 -8.13 -5.41
N LEU A 259 23.22 -7.30 -4.73
CA LEU A 259 21.98 -7.72 -4.09
C LEU A 259 20.85 -8.04 -5.08
N TYR A 260 20.77 -7.32 -6.20
CA TYR A 260 19.72 -7.47 -7.23
C TYR A 260 20.04 -8.57 -8.25
N THR A 261 21.30 -8.73 -8.67
CA THR A 261 21.71 -9.76 -9.66
C THR A 261 21.58 -11.18 -9.09
N ASN A 262 21.78 -11.35 -7.79
CA ASN A 262 21.58 -12.63 -7.09
C ASN A 262 20.10 -13.01 -6.84
N TYR A 263 19.15 -12.12 -7.14
CA TYR A 263 17.71 -12.39 -7.07
C TYR A 263 17.15 -12.97 -8.40
N GLN A 264 17.72 -12.60 -9.56
CA GLN A 264 17.28 -13.12 -10.86
C GLN A 264 17.87 -14.49 -11.25
N ALA A 265 18.97 -14.91 -10.63
CA ALA A 265 19.70 -16.13 -11.02
C ALA A 265 19.10 -17.45 -10.49
N SER A 266 17.99 -17.42 -9.74
CA SER A 266 17.38 -18.62 -9.15
C SER A 266 15.87 -18.65 -9.32
N SER A 267 15.41 -18.81 -10.56
CA SER A 267 14.02 -19.14 -10.88
C SER A 267 13.93 -20.49 -11.59
N THR A 268 14.02 -21.57 -10.79
CA THR A 268 13.32 -22.83 -11.03
C THR A 268 12.94 -23.45 -9.68
N SER A 269 11.64 -23.73 -9.50
CA SER A 269 11.03 -24.59 -8.45
C SER A 269 10.98 -24.07 -7.00
N ASN A 270 9.74 -24.01 -6.49
CA ASN A 270 9.28 -24.15 -5.09
C ASN A 270 10.27 -23.80 -3.97
N ASP A 271 10.25 -22.54 -3.52
CA ASP A 271 10.43 -22.18 -2.10
C ASP A 271 10.27 -20.66 -1.93
N ILE A 272 9.02 -20.21 -1.76
CA ILE A 272 8.70 -18.81 -1.46
C ILE A 272 9.26 -18.40 -0.08
N ASP A 273 9.38 -19.37 0.83
CA ASP A 273 9.93 -19.19 2.18
C ASP A 273 11.44 -19.00 2.18
N LYS A 274 12.17 -19.65 1.27
CA LYS A 274 13.63 -19.48 1.13
C LYS A 274 13.96 -18.14 0.46
N GLN A 275 13.15 -17.73 -0.51
CA GLN A 275 13.27 -16.43 -1.19
C GLN A 275 12.97 -15.26 -0.24
N SER A 276 11.97 -15.38 0.62
CA SER A 276 11.60 -14.32 1.59
C SER A 276 12.53 -14.27 2.80
N ASN A 277 12.96 -15.41 3.35
CA ASN A 277 13.92 -15.43 4.46
C ASN A 277 15.31 -14.90 4.06
N GLN A 278 15.73 -15.12 2.81
CA GLN A 278 16.96 -14.52 2.27
C GLN A 278 16.82 -13.02 2.05
N LEU A 279 15.65 -12.54 1.60
CA LEU A 279 15.37 -11.12 1.43
C LEU A 279 15.38 -10.39 2.80
N ILE A 280 14.70 -10.94 3.80
CA ILE A 280 14.63 -10.40 5.17
C ILE A 280 16.01 -10.40 5.84
N HIS A 281 16.78 -11.49 5.74
CA HIS A 281 18.13 -11.57 6.29
C HIS A 281 19.08 -10.52 5.67
N ARG A 282 18.98 -10.30 4.36
CA ARG A 282 19.84 -9.37 3.62
C ARG A 282 19.46 -7.90 3.81
N LEU A 283 18.18 -7.62 4.06
CA LEU A 283 17.70 -6.27 4.41
C LEU A 283 18.03 -5.88 5.86
N ASN A 284 18.08 -6.83 6.78
CA ASN A 284 18.61 -6.59 8.13
C ASN A 284 20.11 -6.22 8.12
N LEU A 285 20.90 -6.82 7.22
CA LEU A 285 22.31 -6.45 6.98
C LEU A 285 22.46 -5.02 6.42
N LEU A 286 21.53 -4.58 5.58
CA LEU A 286 21.47 -3.20 5.07
C LEU A 286 21.17 -2.19 6.18
N ILE A 287 20.19 -2.49 7.05
CA ILE A 287 19.77 -1.63 8.16
C ILE A 287 20.87 -1.50 9.24
N GLU A 288 21.67 -2.53 9.49
CA GLU A 288 22.81 -2.42 10.41
C GLU A 288 23.94 -1.55 9.84
N LYS A 289 24.23 -1.63 8.54
CA LYS A 289 25.32 -0.84 7.94
C LYS A 289 24.95 0.62 7.73
N THR A 290 23.69 0.96 7.45
CA THR A 290 23.27 2.37 7.38
C THR A 290 23.38 3.09 8.73
N LYS A 291 23.24 2.36 9.84
CA LYS A 291 23.49 2.88 11.20
C LYS A 291 24.97 3.17 11.50
N THR A 292 25.90 2.56 10.76
CA THR A 292 27.35 2.84 10.91
C THR A 292 27.84 4.05 10.09
N PHE A 293 27.03 4.57 9.16
CA PHE A 293 27.37 5.77 8.37
C PHE A 293 26.73 7.05 8.93
N SER A 294 25.88 6.94 9.96
CA SER A 294 25.28 8.07 10.70
C SER A 294 25.98 8.40 12.02
N SER A 295 27.16 7.82 12.26
CA SER A 295 28.11 8.12 13.33
C SER A 295 29.42 8.64 12.76
#